data_AF-A0A0Q7Q629-F1
#
_entry.id   AF-A0A0Q7Q629-F1
#
_cell.length_a   1.000
_cell.length_b   1.000
_cell.length_c   1.000
_cell.angle_alpha   90.00
_cell.angle_beta   90.00
_cell.angle_gamma   90.00
#
_symmetry.space_group_name_H-M   'P 1'
#
loop_
_entity.id
_entity.type
_entity.pdbx_description
1 polymer ?
#
loop_
_entity_poly.entity_id
_entity_poly.type
_entity_poly.pdbx_seq_one_letter_code
_entity_poly.pdbx_strand_id
1 'polypeptide(L)'
;MLTLDDMPTGYSVDPDPADDSSDDDFTSGDPGCKELVDSADVKSNKVDEEEASFTQGDYGPFVAESVTTTKEGKAGDGFADARKALDSCNSYTAGEGDDSVTFKVSRMSFPNLGDETLAYSLSGESSGFPFSGQIVVTRLGDNVILLSAAGVGGSGMKASDFEKIARTASKKVAGEAA
;
A
#
# COMPACT_ATOMS: atom_id res chain seq x y z
N MET A 1 13.72 -4.31 -3.89
CA MET A 1 13.17 -3.17 -3.14
C MET A 1 13.65 -1.84 -3.72
N LEU A 2 12.83 -0.81 -3.59
CA LEU A 2 13.09 0.57 -3.94
C LEU A 2 14.18 1.20 -3.05
N THR A 3 14.76 2.26 -3.58
CA THR A 3 15.80 3.09 -2.98
C THR A 3 15.50 4.55 -3.29
N LEU A 4 16.19 5.48 -2.63
CA LEU A 4 15.97 6.92 -2.85
C LEU A 4 16.21 7.34 -4.32
N ASP A 5 17.12 6.66 -5.03
CA ASP A 5 17.40 6.92 -6.45
C ASP A 5 16.23 6.57 -7.39
N ASP A 6 15.27 5.77 -6.92
CA ASP A 6 14.06 5.43 -7.68
C ASP A 6 12.94 6.45 -7.48
N MET A 7 13.08 7.35 -6.51
CA MET A 7 12.07 8.35 -6.20
C MET A 7 12.24 9.60 -7.05
N PRO A 8 11.14 10.33 -7.33
CA PRO A 8 11.21 11.66 -7.92
C PRO A 8 12.12 12.60 -7.11
N THR A 9 12.66 13.62 -7.78
CA THR A 9 13.45 14.65 -7.10
C THR A 9 12.64 15.33 -6.00
N GLY A 10 13.22 15.46 -4.81
CA GLY A 10 12.61 16.10 -3.64
C GLY A 10 12.16 15.14 -2.55
N TYR A 11 12.23 13.83 -2.80
CA TYR A 11 12.04 12.81 -1.76
C TYR A 11 13.25 12.71 -0.82
N SER A 12 12.99 12.21 0.38
CA SER A 12 13.97 11.74 1.36
C SER A 12 13.54 10.38 1.89
N VAL A 13 14.48 9.60 2.41
CA VAL A 13 14.14 8.41 3.20
C VAL A 13 13.37 8.86 4.42
N ASP A 14 12.25 8.20 4.69
CA ASP A 14 11.41 8.48 5.82
C ASP A 14 11.89 7.61 7.02
N PRO A 15 12.52 8.22 8.04
CA PRO A 15 13.19 7.46 9.11
C PRO A 15 12.22 6.79 10.09
N ASP A 16 10.98 7.27 10.12
CA ASP A 16 9.85 6.73 10.86
C ASP A 16 8.83 6.29 9.82
N PRO A 17 9.01 5.14 9.13
CA PRO A 17 7.94 4.58 8.33
C PRO A 17 6.70 4.63 9.22
N ALA A 18 5.65 5.32 8.79
CA ALA A 18 4.39 5.27 9.50
C ALA A 18 4.15 3.79 9.80
N ASP A 19 4.16 3.46 11.10
CA ASP A 19 4.04 2.11 11.63
C ASP A 19 2.70 1.60 11.08
N ASP A 20 2.69 0.97 9.91
CA ASP A 20 1.48 0.77 9.09
C ASP A 20 0.60 -0.36 9.67
N SER A 21 0.71 -0.60 10.98
CA SER A 21 -0.13 -1.49 11.79
C SER A 21 0.16 -1.31 13.30
N SER A 22 0.01 -0.10 13.86
CA SER A 22 -0.45 -0.07 15.26
C SER A 22 -1.92 -0.50 15.24
N ASP A 23 -2.14 -1.75 15.65
CA ASP A 23 -3.40 -2.51 15.73
C ASP A 23 -4.51 -1.80 16.55
N ASP A 24 -4.24 -0.61 17.07
CA ASP A 24 -4.95 0.04 18.15
C ASP A 24 -5.93 1.16 17.73
N ASP A 25 -5.86 1.71 16.52
CA ASP A 25 -6.70 2.86 16.10
C ASP A 25 -7.53 2.65 14.81
N PHE A 26 -7.56 1.42 14.28
CA PHE A 26 -8.34 1.08 13.08
C PHE A 26 -9.73 0.56 13.45
N THR A 27 -10.74 1.45 13.43
CA THR A 27 -12.14 1.07 13.60
C THR A 27 -12.86 1.02 12.24
N SER A 28 -12.65 -0.04 11.47
CA SER A 28 -13.41 -0.22 10.22
C SER A 28 -14.89 -0.43 10.50
N GLY A 29 -15.76 0.40 9.92
CA GLY A 29 -17.20 0.13 9.80
C GLY A 29 -17.53 -0.98 8.79
N ASP A 30 -16.55 -1.49 8.06
CA ASP A 30 -16.68 -2.51 7.02
C ASP A 30 -15.71 -3.68 7.30
N PRO A 31 -16.20 -4.91 7.53
CA PRO A 31 -15.36 -6.05 7.92
C PRO A 31 -14.27 -6.40 6.89
N GLY A 32 -14.45 -6.05 5.61
CA GLY A 32 -13.46 -6.30 4.57
C GLY A 32 -12.17 -5.51 4.73
N CYS A 33 -12.22 -4.33 5.35
CA CYS A 33 -11.04 -3.50 5.56
C CYS A 33 -10.21 -3.97 6.76
N LYS A 34 -10.85 -4.62 7.76
CA LYS A 34 -10.14 -5.26 8.87
C LYS A 34 -9.31 -6.46 8.40
N GLU A 35 -9.81 -7.25 7.45
CA GLU A 35 -9.06 -8.39 6.87
C GLU A 35 -7.83 -7.96 6.06
N LEU A 36 -7.77 -6.71 5.59
CA LEU A 36 -6.58 -6.18 4.92
C LEU A 36 -5.38 -6.12 5.88
N VAL A 37 -5.61 -5.53 7.06
CA VAL A 37 -4.61 -5.35 8.12
C VAL A 37 -4.32 -6.69 8.82
N ASP A 38 -5.33 -7.54 8.93
CA ASP A 38 -5.31 -8.79 9.68
C ASP A 38 -5.09 -10.01 8.76
N SER A 39 -4.53 -9.84 7.55
CA SER A 39 -4.35 -10.93 6.57
C SER A 39 -3.36 -11.98 7.08
N ALA A 40 -3.89 -12.86 7.93
CA ALA A 40 -3.18 -13.85 8.72
C ALA A 40 -2.52 -14.92 7.84
N ASP A 41 -3.04 -15.19 6.64
CA ASP A 41 -2.50 -16.18 5.72
C ASP A 41 -1.17 -15.75 5.09
N VAL A 42 -1.01 -14.47 4.75
CA VAL A 42 0.30 -13.91 4.33
C VAL A 42 1.24 -13.89 5.54
N LYS A 43 0.78 -13.35 6.68
CA LYS A 43 1.58 -13.22 7.91
C LYS A 43 2.07 -14.58 8.45
N SER A 44 1.25 -15.63 8.38
CA SER A 44 1.59 -16.97 8.89
C SER A 44 2.53 -17.78 7.98
N ASN A 45 2.59 -17.41 6.70
CA ASN A 45 3.49 -18.03 5.72
C ASN A 45 4.70 -17.15 5.36
N LYS A 46 4.84 -16.00 6.01
CA LYS A 46 5.99 -15.09 5.89
C LYS A 46 7.29 -15.79 6.26
N VAL A 47 8.27 -15.66 5.38
CA VAL A 47 9.66 -16.12 5.57
C VAL A 47 10.55 -14.91 5.85
N ASP A 48 10.34 -13.83 5.11
CA ASP A 48 11.11 -12.60 5.19
C ASP A 48 10.23 -11.39 4.81
N GLU A 49 10.62 -10.20 5.25
CA GLU A 49 9.95 -8.95 4.94
C GLU A 49 10.96 -7.81 4.91
N GLU A 50 10.93 -7.04 3.83
CA GLU A 50 11.73 -5.83 3.67
C GLU A 50 10.81 -4.65 3.42
N GLU A 51 11.15 -3.49 4.01
CA GLU A 51 10.35 -2.28 3.93
C GLU A 51 11.21 -1.08 3.51
N ALA A 52 10.61 -0.19 2.73
CA ALA A 52 11.20 1.09 2.35
C ALA A 52 10.15 2.18 2.34
N SER A 53 10.44 3.30 3.00
CA SER A 53 9.57 4.46 3.11
C SER A 53 10.26 5.73 2.64
N PHE A 54 9.53 6.56 1.92
CA PHE A 54 10.01 7.82 1.37
C PHE A 54 8.95 8.91 1.54
N THR A 55 9.39 10.11 1.83
CA THR A 55 8.50 11.27 1.99
C THR A 55 9.01 12.47 1.22
N GLN A 56 8.08 13.34 0.82
CA GLN A 56 8.36 14.63 0.20
C GLN A 56 7.60 15.72 0.97
N GLY A 57 8.28 16.41 1.90
CA GLY A 57 7.68 17.45 2.73
C GLY A 57 6.71 16.92 3.80
N ASP A 58 6.13 17.84 4.57
CA ASP A 58 5.38 17.48 5.80
C ASP A 58 3.99 16.86 5.53
N TYR A 59 3.46 16.99 4.31
CA TYR A 59 2.12 16.51 3.92
C TYR A 59 2.15 15.45 2.81
N GLY A 60 3.36 14.98 2.47
CA GLY A 60 3.59 13.99 1.42
C GLY A 60 3.75 14.58 0.01
N PRO A 61 3.83 13.72 -1.01
CA PRO A 61 3.37 12.33 -0.94
C PRO A 61 4.32 11.43 -0.15
N PHE A 62 3.76 10.65 0.76
CA PHE A 62 4.41 9.55 1.46
C PHE A 62 4.30 8.30 0.57
N VAL A 63 5.40 7.57 0.39
CA VAL A 63 5.47 6.34 -0.40
C VAL A 63 6.02 5.26 0.50
N ALA A 64 5.33 4.13 0.60
CA ALA A 64 5.80 2.96 1.32
C ALA A 64 5.76 1.73 0.41
N GLU A 65 6.83 0.94 0.45
CA GLU A 65 6.92 -0.38 -0.16
C GLU A 65 7.19 -1.39 0.94
N SER A 66 6.43 -2.48 0.93
CA SER A 66 6.74 -3.70 1.67
C SER A 66 6.85 -4.85 0.69
N VAL A 67 7.90 -5.66 0.82
CA VAL A 67 8.12 -6.88 0.05
C VAL A 67 8.10 -8.04 1.03
N THR A 68 7.02 -8.80 1.02
CA THR A 68 6.89 -10.01 1.82
C THR A 68 7.28 -11.23 1.00
N THR A 69 8.29 -11.97 1.44
CA THR A 69 8.63 -13.29 0.90
C THR A 69 7.87 -14.35 1.68
N THR A 70 7.16 -15.23 0.99
CA THR A 70 6.39 -16.32 1.62
C THR A 70 7.06 -17.68 1.39
N LYS A 71 6.58 -18.70 2.10
CA LYS A 71 6.91 -20.10 1.80
C LYS A 71 6.50 -20.44 0.37
N GLU A 72 7.25 -21.35 -0.26
CA GLU A 72 7.00 -21.78 -1.64
C GLU A 72 5.52 -22.15 -1.89
N GLY A 73 4.92 -21.51 -2.89
CA GLY A 73 3.54 -21.69 -3.32
C GLY A 73 2.50 -21.01 -2.43
N LYS A 74 2.88 -20.22 -1.43
CA LYS A 74 1.94 -19.60 -0.46
C LYS A 74 1.54 -18.17 -0.75
N ALA A 75 2.29 -17.46 -1.59
CA ALA A 75 1.93 -16.09 -1.98
C ALA A 75 0.56 -16.02 -2.69
N GLY A 76 0.19 -17.06 -3.45
CA GLY A 76 -1.09 -17.10 -4.18
C GLY A 76 -2.31 -17.13 -3.25
N ASP A 77 -2.23 -17.92 -2.17
CA ASP A 77 -3.30 -18.03 -1.17
C ASP A 77 -3.52 -16.65 -0.51
N GLY A 78 -2.47 -16.06 0.03
CA GLY A 78 -2.55 -14.77 0.70
C GLY A 78 -2.94 -13.60 -0.22
N PHE A 79 -2.56 -13.65 -1.50
CA PHE A 79 -2.99 -12.66 -2.48
C PHE A 79 -4.48 -12.78 -2.83
N ALA A 80 -5.04 -13.99 -2.86
CA ALA A 80 -6.46 -14.21 -3.05
C ALA A 80 -7.29 -13.67 -1.87
N ASP A 81 -6.77 -13.80 -0.64
CA ASP A 81 -7.41 -13.25 0.56
C ASP A 81 -7.35 -11.72 0.57
N ALA A 82 -6.19 -11.13 0.25
CA ALA A 82 -6.05 -9.68 0.10
C ALA A 82 -7.03 -9.10 -0.94
N ARG A 83 -7.21 -9.80 -2.08
CA ARG A 83 -8.20 -9.42 -3.09
C ARG A 83 -9.62 -9.41 -2.54
N LYS A 84 -10.00 -10.47 -1.82
CA LYS A 84 -11.35 -10.61 -1.26
C LYS A 84 -11.62 -9.51 -0.22
N ALA A 85 -10.62 -9.22 0.63
CA ALA A 85 -10.68 -8.14 1.61
C ALA A 85 -10.86 -6.77 0.91
N LEU A 86 -9.99 -6.44 -0.05
CA LEU A 86 -10.04 -5.15 -0.76
C LEU A 86 -11.28 -4.99 -1.64
N ASP A 87 -11.78 -6.05 -2.27
CA ASP A 87 -12.99 -5.99 -3.09
C ASP A 87 -14.27 -5.88 -2.24
N SER A 88 -14.22 -6.29 -0.96
CA SER A 88 -15.34 -6.09 -0.02
C SER A 88 -15.26 -4.78 0.75
N CYS A 89 -14.05 -4.24 0.93
CA CYS A 89 -13.78 -2.96 1.58
C CYS A 89 -14.14 -1.78 0.66
N ASN A 90 -15.31 -1.17 0.88
CA ASN A 90 -15.72 0.02 0.10
C ASN A 90 -15.40 1.33 0.83
N SER A 91 -15.35 1.27 2.16
CA SER A 91 -14.97 2.40 3.00
C SER A 91 -14.50 1.91 4.37
N TYR A 92 -13.54 2.61 4.96
CA TYR A 92 -13.18 2.42 6.36
C TYR A 92 -13.09 3.76 7.08
N THR A 93 -13.21 3.70 8.39
CA THR A 93 -12.98 4.85 9.26
C THR A 93 -11.72 4.55 10.06
N ALA A 94 -10.81 5.51 10.15
CA ALA A 94 -9.64 5.42 11.03
C ALA A 94 -9.61 6.62 11.98
N GLY A 95 -9.04 6.45 13.17
CA GLY A 95 -9.08 7.44 14.23
C GLY A 95 -10.17 7.14 15.28
N GLU A 96 -10.00 7.72 16.47
CA GLU A 96 -10.96 7.64 17.57
C GLU A 96 -11.76 8.94 17.74
N GLY A 97 -13.05 8.79 18.06
CA GLY A 97 -13.92 9.91 18.43
C GLY A 97 -14.14 10.95 17.32
N ASP A 98 -14.03 12.23 17.68
CA ASP A 98 -14.27 13.36 16.79
C ASP A 98 -13.16 13.56 15.74
N ASP A 99 -12.02 12.88 15.88
CA ASP A 99 -10.89 12.92 14.94
C ASP A 99 -10.96 11.80 13.88
N SER A 100 -12.05 11.04 13.85
CA SER A 100 -12.23 9.95 12.91
C SER A 100 -12.38 10.44 11.45
N VAL A 101 -11.68 9.76 10.54
CA VAL A 101 -11.64 10.07 9.11
C VAL A 101 -12.24 8.91 8.35
N THR A 102 -13.26 9.17 7.52
CA THR A 102 -13.82 8.16 6.62
C THR A 102 -13.12 8.20 5.27
N PHE A 103 -12.49 7.08 4.93
CA PHE A 103 -11.85 6.83 3.66
C PHE A 103 -12.77 5.99 2.77
N LYS A 104 -12.88 6.38 1.51
CA LYS A 104 -13.47 5.58 0.44
C LYS A 104 -12.37 4.82 -0.27
N VAL A 105 -12.65 3.55 -0.52
CA VAL A 105 -11.77 2.64 -1.24
C VAL A 105 -12.43 2.34 -2.57
N SER A 106 -11.68 2.44 -3.66
CA SER A 106 -12.22 2.20 -5.00
C SER A 106 -11.19 1.55 -5.88
N ARG A 107 -11.56 0.41 -6.49
CA ARG A 107 -10.71 -0.29 -7.45
C ARG A 107 -10.32 0.65 -8.59
N MET A 108 -9.05 0.65 -8.96
CA MET A 108 -8.52 1.45 -10.06
C MET A 108 -8.04 0.57 -11.20
N SER A 109 -8.07 1.09 -12.43
CA SER A 109 -7.42 0.43 -13.56
C SER A 109 -5.91 0.60 -13.43
N PHE A 110 -5.18 -0.49 -13.62
CA PHE A 110 -3.72 -0.52 -13.48
C PHE A 110 -3.13 -1.65 -14.33
N PRO A 111 -1.92 -1.49 -14.89
CA PRO A 111 -1.27 -2.57 -15.62
C PRO A 111 -0.99 -3.78 -14.71
N ASN A 112 -1.02 -4.99 -15.28
CA ASN A 112 -0.50 -6.16 -14.58
C ASN A 112 1.03 -6.08 -14.55
N LEU A 113 1.62 -6.12 -13.35
CA LEU A 113 3.06 -5.97 -13.10
C LEU A 113 3.74 -7.26 -12.65
N GLY A 114 2.99 -8.35 -12.51
CA GLY A 114 3.51 -9.65 -12.13
C GLY A 114 2.59 -10.79 -12.55
N ASP A 115 2.56 -11.85 -11.74
CA ASP A 115 1.59 -12.93 -11.94
C ASP A 115 0.17 -12.42 -11.72
N GLU A 116 -0.02 -11.58 -10.70
CA GLU A 116 -1.27 -10.91 -10.38
C GLU A 116 -1.01 -9.50 -9.84
N THR A 117 -1.91 -8.56 -10.16
CA THR A 117 -1.87 -7.19 -9.64
C THR A 117 -3.26 -6.74 -9.24
N LEU A 118 -3.34 -6.11 -8.07
CA LEU A 118 -4.51 -5.41 -7.56
C LEU A 118 -4.16 -3.95 -7.37
N ALA A 119 -5.12 -3.06 -7.61
CA ALA A 119 -4.91 -1.64 -7.46
C ALA A 119 -6.17 -0.95 -6.96
N TYR A 120 -6.00 -0.05 -5.98
CA TYR A 120 -7.07 0.70 -5.36
C TYR A 120 -6.66 2.15 -5.15
N SER A 121 -7.64 3.03 -5.22
CA SER A 121 -7.55 4.43 -4.82
C SER A 121 -8.22 4.61 -3.46
N LEU A 122 -7.63 5.49 -2.66
CA LEU A 122 -8.10 5.91 -1.37
C LEU A 122 -8.43 7.40 -1.44
N SER A 123 -9.57 7.80 -0.89
CA SER A 123 -9.91 9.22 -0.78
C SER A 123 -10.68 9.48 0.50
N GLY A 124 -10.41 10.60 1.15
CA GLY A 124 -11.07 10.98 2.40
C GLY A 124 -10.94 12.47 2.66
N GLU A 125 -11.52 12.93 3.76
CA GLU A 125 -11.36 14.29 4.23
C GLU A 125 -11.12 14.26 5.74
N SER A 126 -10.03 14.88 6.19
CA SER A 126 -9.65 14.99 7.59
C SER A 126 -9.51 16.46 7.96
N SER A 127 -10.29 16.93 8.95
CA SER A 127 -10.27 18.32 9.42
C SER A 127 -10.38 19.39 8.30
N GLY A 128 -11.14 19.09 7.24
CA GLY A 128 -11.31 19.96 6.07
C GLY A 128 -10.18 19.90 5.03
N PHE A 129 -9.20 19.01 5.21
CA PHE A 129 -8.14 18.75 4.25
C PHE A 129 -8.41 17.45 3.48
N PRO A 130 -8.35 17.48 2.13
CA PRO A 130 -8.54 16.27 1.34
C PRO A 130 -7.34 15.33 1.52
N PHE A 131 -7.64 14.06 1.76
CA PHE A 131 -6.70 12.96 1.66
C PHE A 131 -6.88 12.26 0.32
N SER A 132 -5.76 11.89 -0.30
CA SER A 132 -5.75 11.05 -1.50
C SER A 132 -4.61 10.06 -1.41
N GLY A 133 -4.88 8.80 -1.74
CA GLY A 133 -3.89 7.75 -1.78
C GLY A 133 -4.17 6.70 -2.85
N GLN A 134 -3.18 5.85 -3.07
CA GLN A 134 -3.19 4.74 -4.02
C GLN A 134 -2.46 3.56 -3.38
N ILE A 135 -2.97 2.35 -3.63
CA ILE A 135 -2.36 1.09 -3.20
C ILE A 135 -2.30 0.17 -4.40
N VAL A 136 -1.16 -0.46 -4.63
CA VAL A 136 -0.98 -1.55 -5.58
C VAL A 136 -0.37 -2.74 -4.84
N VAL A 137 -0.99 -3.90 -5.00
CA VAL A 137 -0.47 -5.18 -4.51
C VAL A 137 -0.10 -6.02 -5.72
N THR A 138 1.14 -6.49 -5.80
CA THR A 138 1.64 -7.31 -6.91
C THR A 138 2.24 -8.61 -6.40
N ARG A 139 1.84 -9.74 -6.99
CA ARG A 139 2.43 -11.04 -6.71
C ARG A 139 3.46 -11.42 -7.79
N LEU A 140 4.63 -11.86 -7.36
CA LEU A 140 5.73 -12.32 -8.21
C LEU A 140 6.31 -13.61 -7.63
N GLY A 141 5.88 -14.77 -8.15
CA GLY A 141 6.21 -16.06 -7.56
C GLY A 141 5.76 -16.11 -6.10
N ASP A 142 6.72 -16.30 -5.20
CA ASP A 142 6.52 -16.35 -3.74
C ASP A 142 6.64 -14.99 -3.03
N ASN A 143 6.83 -13.91 -3.78
CA ASN A 143 6.90 -12.54 -3.26
C ASN A 143 5.57 -11.82 -3.45
N VAL A 144 5.18 -11.03 -2.44
CA VAL A 144 4.07 -10.07 -2.50
C VAL A 144 4.63 -8.69 -2.24
N ILE A 145 4.42 -7.77 -3.18
CA ILE A 145 4.79 -6.37 -3.05
C ILE A 145 3.52 -5.58 -2.74
N LEU A 146 3.53 -4.86 -1.62
CA LEU A 146 2.57 -3.81 -1.34
C LEU A 146 3.26 -2.47 -1.55
N LEU A 147 2.78 -1.68 -2.51
CA LEU A 147 3.20 -0.31 -2.70
C LEU A 147 2.03 0.62 -2.41
N SER A 148 2.24 1.62 -1.58
CA SER A 148 1.28 2.68 -1.31
C SER A 148 1.89 4.05 -1.56
N ALA A 149 1.04 5.00 -1.94
CA ALA A 149 1.39 6.41 -1.94
C ALA A 149 0.20 7.25 -1.46
N ALA A 150 0.42 8.16 -0.53
CA ALA A 150 -0.64 8.97 0.07
C ALA A 150 -0.19 10.41 0.33
N GLY A 151 -1.14 11.34 0.38
CA GLY A 151 -0.85 12.73 0.72
C GLY A 151 -2.09 13.48 1.18
N VAL A 152 -1.85 14.58 1.89
CA VAL A 152 -2.88 15.43 2.49
C VAL A 152 -2.86 16.81 1.84
N GLY A 153 -4.00 17.49 1.81
CA GLY A 153 -4.09 18.87 1.36
C GLY A 153 -3.82 19.04 -0.15
N GLY A 154 -4.04 17.98 -0.93
CA GLY A 154 -3.74 17.97 -2.38
C GLY A 154 -2.30 17.55 -2.71
N SER A 155 -1.50 17.14 -1.72
CA SER A 155 -0.13 16.66 -1.92
C SER A 155 -0.06 15.18 -2.35
N GLY A 156 -1.15 14.63 -2.89
CA GLY A 156 -1.18 13.25 -3.38
C GLY A 156 -0.31 13.06 -4.62
N MET A 157 0.20 11.84 -4.77
CA MET A 157 0.96 11.46 -5.96
C MET A 157 0.05 11.29 -7.17
N LYS A 158 0.52 11.73 -8.35
CA LYS A 158 -0.17 11.46 -9.63
C LYS A 158 -0.14 9.97 -9.96
N ALA A 159 -1.25 9.44 -10.49
CA ALA A 159 -1.34 8.03 -10.87
C ALA A 159 -0.24 7.57 -11.84
N SER A 160 0.16 8.41 -12.79
CA SER A 160 1.23 8.08 -13.73
C SER A 160 2.63 7.98 -13.10
N ASP A 161 2.87 8.71 -12.01
CA ASP A 161 4.16 8.65 -11.31
C ASP A 161 4.16 7.47 -10.34
N PHE A 162 3.02 7.21 -9.70
CA PHE A 162 2.81 5.99 -8.90
C PHE A 162 2.97 4.72 -9.74
N GLU A 163 2.41 4.68 -10.96
CA GLU A 163 2.59 3.54 -11.87
C GLU A 163 4.05 3.28 -12.23
N LYS A 164 4.84 4.35 -12.47
CA LYS A 164 6.28 4.20 -12.76
C LYS A 164 7.01 3.60 -11.57
N ILE A 165 6.73 4.07 -10.36
CA ILE A 165 7.35 3.56 -9.13
C ILE A 165 6.97 2.09 -8.92
N ALA A 166 5.68 1.74 -9.06
CA ALA A 166 5.21 0.36 -8.97
C ALA A 166 5.91 -0.57 -9.97
N ARG A 167 6.06 -0.13 -11.23
CA ARG A 167 6.79 -0.89 -12.24
C ARG A 167 8.27 -1.07 -11.87
N THR A 168 8.92 -0.04 -11.32
CA THR A 168 10.30 -0.14 -10.84
C THR A 168 10.44 -1.13 -9.68
N ALA A 169 9.55 -1.05 -8.70
CA ALA A 169 9.48 -1.98 -7.57
C ALA A 169 9.38 -3.44 -8.04
N SER A 170 8.40 -3.72 -8.92
CA SER A 170 8.20 -5.07 -9.47
C SER A 170 9.42 -5.61 -10.22
N LYS A 171 10.06 -4.79 -11.08
CA LYS A 171 11.29 -5.20 -11.77
C LYS A 171 12.43 -5.52 -10.82
N LYS A 172 12.64 -4.69 -9.80
CA LYS A 172 13.72 -4.91 -8.82
C LYS A 172 13.52 -6.20 -8.05
N VAL A 173 12.30 -6.47 -7.60
CA VAL A 173 11.97 -7.72 -6.89
C VAL A 173 12.07 -8.95 -7.81
N ALA A 174 11.72 -8.80 -9.08
CA ALA A 174 11.92 -9.86 -10.08
C ALA A 174 13.40 -10.12 -10.43
N GLY A 175 14.34 -9.30 -9.93
CA GLY A 175 15.76 -9.38 -10.30
C GLY A 175 16.06 -8.89 -11.72
N GLU A 176 15.12 -8.15 -12.33
CA GLU A 176 15.28 -7.55 -13.65
C GLU A 176 16.01 -6.20 -13.54
N ALA A 177 16.63 -5.77 -14.65
CA ALA A 177 17.18 -4.41 -14.71
C ALA A 177 16.04 -3.39 -14.61
N ALA A 178 16.02 -2.65 -13.50
CA ALA A 178 15.02 -1.63 -13.17
C ALA A 178 15.02 -0.47 -14.17
#